data_AF-A0A1V5BK86-F1
#
_entry.id   AF-A0A1V5BK86-F1
#
_cell.length_a   1.000
_cell.length_b   1.000
_cell.length_c   1.000
_cell.angle_alpha   90.00
_cell.angle_beta   90.00
_cell.angle_gamma   90.00
#
_symmetry.space_group_name_H-M   'P 1'
#
loop_
_entity.id
_entity.type
_entity.pdbx_description
1 polymer ?
#
loop_
_entity_poly.entity_id
_entity_poly.type
_entity_poly.pdbx_seq_one_letter_code
_entity_poly.pdbx_strand_id
1 'polypeptide(L)' 'MSWLLLLVPLAVAYYTCTYGWWALKNGYRRGGIGAIALAAFVMALAVYGLFLNSEF' A
#
# COMPACT_ATOMS: atom_id res chain seq x y z
N MET A 1 -19.15 0.83 7.33
CA MET A 1 -18.00 1.38 8.08
C MET A 1 -16.64 0.96 7.49
N SER A 2 -16.53 -0.19 6.83
CA SER A 2 -15.29 -0.72 6.25
C SER A 2 -14.58 0.20 5.24
N TRP A 3 -15.33 1.02 4.49
CA TRP A 3 -14.75 2.03 3.58
C TRP A 3 -13.95 3.12 4.29
N LEU A 4 -14.36 3.54 5.49
CA LEU A 4 -13.62 4.52 6.28
C LEU A 4 -12.32 3.91 6.84
N LEU A 5 -12.36 2.62 7.21
CA LEU A 5 -11.19 1.89 7.66
C LEU A 5 -10.15 1.70 6.54
N LEU A 6 -10.59 1.72 5.27
CA LEU A 6 -9.71 1.62 4.12
C LEU A 6 -8.91 2.90 3.83
N LEU A 7 -9.35 4.05 4.34
CA LEU A 7 -8.64 5.32 4.16
C LEU A 7 -7.23 5.29 4.74
N VAL A 8 -7.02 4.60 5.86
CA VAL A 8 -5.72 4.48 6.52
C VAL A 8 -4.71 3.71 5.65
N PRO A 9 -4.96 2.46 5.24
CA PRO A 9 -4.05 1.73 4.36
C PRO A 9 -3.91 2.41 2.99
N LEU A 10 -4.95 3.08 2.49
CA LEU A 10 -4.87 3.85 1.24
C LEU A 10 -3.89 5.03 1.35
N ALA A 11 -3.96 5.82 2.43
CA ALA A 11 -3.07 6.95 2.66
C ALA A 11 -1.61 6.48 2.82
N VAL A 12 -1.40 5.39 3.57
CA VAL A 12 -0.08 4.79 3.76
C VAL A 12 0.49 4.24 2.45
N ALA A 13 -0.32 3.52 1.66
CA ALA A 13 0.09 2.98 0.37
C ALA A 13 0.43 4.11 -0.62
N TYR A 14 -0.36 5.18 -0.65
CA TYR A 14 -0.11 6.34 -1.50
C TYR A 14 1.21 7.03 -1.16
N TYR A 15 1.48 7.28 0.13
CA TYR A 15 2.76 7.86 0.56
C TYR A 15 3.95 6.94 0.25
N THR A 16 3.78 5.64 0.45
CA THR A 16 4.83 4.66 0.18
C THR A 16 5.12 4.54 -1.31
N CYS A 17 4.09 4.60 -2.17
CA CYS A 17 4.24 4.60 -3.62
C CYS A 17 4.91 5.88 -4.14
N THR A 18 4.58 7.05 -3.58
CA THR A 18 5.23 8.31 -3.97
C THR A 18 6.72 8.31 -3.58
N TYR A 19 7.06 7.78 -2.40
CA TYR A 19 8.45 7.53 -2.02
C TYR A 19 9.13 6.52 -2.95
N GLY A 20 8.47 5.39 -3.24
CA GLY A 20 9.01 4.36 -4.12
C GLY A 20 9.29 4.88 -5.54
N TRP A 21 8.39 5.72 -6.06
CA TRP A 21 8.57 6.41 -7.34
C TRP A 21 9.74 7.38 -7.32
N TRP A 22 9.86 8.17 -6.25
CA TRP A 22 11.01 9.06 -6.04
C TRP A 22 12.33 8.27 -5.98
N ALA A 23 12.35 7.14 -5.25
CA ALA A 23 13.51 6.26 -5.13
C ALA A 23 13.91 5.65 -6.49
N LEU A 24 12.94 5.21 -7.29
CA LEU A 24 13.16 4.74 -8.65
C LEU A 24 13.77 5.83 -9.53
N LYS A 25 13.25 7.06 -9.45
CA LYS A 25 13.73 8.22 -10.22
C LYS A 25 15.17 8.60 -9.87
N ASN A 26 15.59 8.39 -8.63
CA ASN A 26 16.95 8.67 -8.17
C ASN A 26 17.93 7.49 -8.33
N GLY A 27 17.51 6.41 -9.01
CA GLY A 27 18.38 5.26 -9.29
C GLY A 27 18.40 4.19 -8.19
N TYR A 28 17.68 4.38 -7.08
CA TYR A 28 17.53 3.38 -6.01
C TYR A 28 16.51 2.29 -6.39
N ARG A 29 16.81 1.54 -7.46
CA ARG A 29 15.87 0.59 -8.08
C ARG A 29 15.35 -0.47 -7.11
N ARG A 30 16.23 -1.11 -6.33
CA ARG A 30 15.82 -2.19 -5.40
C ARG A 30 14.94 -1.66 -4.26
N GLY A 31 15.30 -0.51 -3.69
CA GLY A 31 14.52 0.12 -2.61
C GLY A 31 13.17 0.63 -3.09
N GLY A 32 13.12 1.25 -4.28
CA GLY A 32 11.86 1.73 -4.87
C GLY A 32 10.90 0.61 -5.23
N ILE A 33 11.40 -0.46 -5.88
CA ILE A 33 10.58 -1.64 -6.22
C ILE A 33 10.08 -2.32 -4.93
N GLY A 34 10.95 -2.47 -3.92
CA GLY A 34 10.56 -3.05 -2.64
C GLY A 34 9.48 -2.26 -1.92
N ALA A 35 9.59 -0.93 -1.89
CA ALA A 35 8.59 -0.05 -1.30
C ALA A 35 7.23 -0.14 -2.02
N ILE A 36 7.23 -0.16 -3.37
CA ILE A 36 6.00 -0.28 -4.17
C ILE A 36 5.36 -1.66 -3.99
N ALA A 37 6.16 -2.73 -4.02
CA ALA A 37 5.67 -4.09 -3.83
C ALA A 37 5.06 -4.27 -2.43
N LEU A 38 5.70 -3.73 -1.39
CA LEU A 38 5.19 -3.76 -0.03
C LEU A 38 3.88 -2.97 0.10
N ALA A 39 3.81 -1.77 -0.49
CA ALA A 39 2.60 -0.96 -0.50
C ALA A 39 1.42 -1.68 -1.16
N ALA A 40 1.65 -2.31 -2.32
CA ALA A 40 0.65 -3.09 -3.02
C ALA A 40 0.18 -4.31 -2.20
N PHE A 41 1.12 -4.99 -1.52
CA PHE A 41 0.80 -6.13 -0.67
C PHE A 41 -0.05 -5.75 0.55
N VAL A 42 0.33 -4.68 1.26
CA VAL A 42 -0.45 -4.17 2.40
C VAL A 42 -1.84 -3.74 1.96
N MET A 43 -1.97 -3.12 0.78
CA MET A 43 -3.28 -2.74 0.22
C MET A 43 -4.13 -3.97 -0.10
N ALA A 44 -3.53 -5.03 -0.66
CA ALA A 44 -4.21 -6.28 -0.94
C ALA A 44 -4.67 -6.98 0.34
N LEU A 45 -3.85 -7.00 1.40
CA LEU A 45 -4.22 -7.53 2.70
C LEU A 45 -5.35 -6.73 3.36
N ALA A 46 -5.29 -5.40 3.28
CA ALA A 46 -6.33 -4.53 3.82
C ALA A 46 -7.67 -4.76 3.10
N VAL A 47 -7.67 -4.87 1.77
CA VAL A 47 -8.88 -5.19 0.98
C VAL A 47 -9.39 -6.58 1.33
N TYR A 48 -8.49 -7.57 1.46
CA TYR A 48 -8.86 -8.93 1.84
C TYR A 48 -9.53 -8.98 3.22
N GLY A 49 -8.90 -8.39 4.24
CA GLY A 49 -9.44 -8.38 5.60
C GLY A 49 -10.73 -7.57 5.74
N LEU A 50 -10.86 -6.43 5.05
CA LEU A 50 -12.02 -5.55 5.20
C LEU A 50 -13.26 -5.98 4.39
N PHE A 51 -13.08 -6.73 3.30
CA PHE A 51 -14.19 -7.07 2.38
C PHE A 51 -14.34 -8.55 2.06
N LEU A 52 -13.28 -9.35 2.09
CA LEU A 52 -13.33 -10.78 1.73
C LEU A 52 -13.35 -11.70 2.96
N ASN A 53 -12.74 -11.26 4.05
CA ASN A 53 -12.71 -11.94 5.35
C ASN A 53 -13.36 -11.04 6.42
N SER A 54 -14.44 -10.37 6.05
CA SER A 54 -15.26 -9.62 6.99
C SER A 54 -16.17 -10.59 7.76
N GLU A 55 -15.60 -11.34 8.72
CA GLU A 55 -16.35 -12.08 9.75
C GLU A 55 -16.83 -11.17 10.91
N PHE A 56 -16.96 -9.87 10.67
CA PHE A 56 -17.55 -8.90 11.60
C PHE A 56 -18.73 -8.15 10.96
#